data_AF-A0A5A5U231-F1
#
_entry.id   AF-A0A5A5U231-F1
#
_cell.length_a   1.000
_cell.length_b   1.000
_cell.length_c   1.000
_cell.angle_alpha   90.00
_cell.angle_beta   90.00
_cell.angle_gamma   90.00
#
_symmetry.space_group_name_H-M   'P 1'
#
loop_
_entity.id
_entity.type
_entity.pdbx_description
1 polymer ?
#
loop_
_entity_poly.entity_id
_entity_poly.type
_entity_poly.pdbx_seq_one_letter_code
_entity_poly.pdbx_strand_id
1 'polypeptide(L)' 'MITVQTIQDKLRQKPGVSASIQFYDMADRYFLTIGAYHQELSDSDAKRLLSELQTDKQSILTTKNNHPALLITNKKH' A
#
# COMPACT_ATOMS: atom_id res chain seq x y z
N MET A 1 3.67 6.63 12.78
CA MET A 1 3.76 6.97 11.34
C MET A 1 4.35 5.78 10.61
N ILE A 2 3.66 5.23 9.61
CA ILE A 2 4.20 4.13 8.81
C ILE A 2 5.09 4.68 7.69
N THR A 3 6.16 3.97 7.36
CA THR A 3 7.12 4.36 6.32
C THR A 3 7.19 3.30 5.22
N VAL A 4 7.72 3.68 4.06
CA VAL A 4 8.03 2.73 2.98
C VAL A 4 8.92 1.59 3.45
N GLN A 5 9.94 1.89 4.26
CA GLN A 5 10.82 0.87 4.83
C GLN A 5 10.03 -0.15 5.66
N THR A 6 9.10 0.30 6.51
CA THR A 6 8.25 -0.61 7.30
C THR A 6 7.39 -1.52 6.42
N ILE A 7 6.86 -0.99 5.31
CA ILE A 7 6.07 -1.76 4.34
C ILE A 7 6.95 -2.82 3.66
N GLN A 8 8.12 -2.41 3.17
CA GLN A 8 9.08 -3.32 2.52
C GLN A 8 9.59 -4.40 3.47
N ASP A 9 9.89 -4.07 4.73
CA ASP A 9 10.32 -5.04 5.74
C ASP A 9 9.23 -6.09 6.01
N LYS A 10 7.97 -5.65 6.15
CA LYS A 10 6.81 -6.55 6.32
C LYS A 10 6.60 -7.45 5.11
N LEU A 11 6.81 -6.93 3.90
CA LEU A 11 6.76 -7.72 2.66
C LEU A 11 7.88 -8.75 2.60
N ARG A 12 9.12 -8.38 2.97
CA ARG A 12 10.28 -9.29 2.97
C ARG A 12 10.13 -10.42 3.99
N GLN A 13 9.55 -10.14 5.14
CA GLN A 13 9.28 -11.15 6.18
C GLN A 13 8.23 -12.19 5.75
N LYS A 14 7.37 -11.88 4.78
CA LYS A 14 6.29 -12.77 4.31
C LYS A 14 6.34 -12.97 2.79
N PRO A 15 7.15 -13.93 2.31
CA PRO A 15 7.22 -14.25 0.88
C PRO A 15 5.84 -14.59 0.31
N GLY A 16 5.53 -14.07 -0.88
CA GLY A 16 4.23 -14.31 -1.53
C GLY A 16 3.08 -13.43 -1.03
N VAL A 17 3.32 -12.54 -0.07
CA VAL A 17 2.35 -11.53 0.36
C VAL A 17 2.51 -10.26 -0.46
N SER A 18 1.39 -9.67 -0.88
CA SER A 18 1.32 -8.34 -1.49
C SER A 18 0.90 -7.29 -0.47
N ALA A 19 1.31 -6.04 -0.70
CA ALA A 19 0.80 -4.88 0.01
C ALA A 19 -0.14 -4.11 -0.93
N SER A 20 -1.18 -3.50 -0.39
CA SER A 20 -2.05 -2.59 -1.14
C SER A 20 -2.45 -1.38 -0.33
N ILE A 21 -2.59 -0.25 -1.00
CA ILE A 21 -3.17 0.98 -0.46
C ILE A 21 -4.43 1.26 -1.28
N GLN A 22 -5.59 1.31 -0.63
CA GLN A 22 -6.87 1.54 -1.28
C GLN A 22 -7.75 2.47 -0.44
N PHE A 23 -8.52 3.32 -1.12
CA PHE A 23 -9.59 4.09 -0.48
C PHE A 23 -10.84 3.23 -0.33
N TYR A 24 -11.51 3.34 0.82
CA TYR A 24 -12.75 2.64 1.12
C TYR A 24 -13.86 3.65 1.35
N ASP A 25 -14.79 3.78 0.39
CA ASP A 25 -15.86 4.79 0.42
C ASP A 25 -16.74 4.69 1.68
N MET A 26 -17.02 3.46 2.15
CA MET A 26 -17.82 3.21 3.35
C MET A 26 -17.17 3.77 4.63
N ALA A 27 -15.84 3.87 4.66
CA ALA A 27 -15.07 4.32 5.82
C ALA A 27 -14.46 5.72 5.64
N ASP A 28 -14.62 6.29 4.43
CA ASP A 28 -14.07 7.57 3.99
C ASP A 28 -12.58 7.73 4.32
N ARG A 29 -11.81 6.64 4.14
CA ARG A 29 -10.37 6.62 4.47
C ARG A 29 -9.60 5.60 3.64
N TYR A 30 -8.29 5.82 3.59
CA TYR A 30 -7.36 4.86 3.01
C TYR A 30 -7.00 3.77 4.01
N PHE A 31 -6.77 2.56 3.48
CA PHE A 31 -6.23 1.45 4.23
C PHE A 31 -4.98 0.91 3.54
N LEU A 32 -3.95 0.66 4.33
CA LEU A 32 -2.85 -0.20 3.97
C LEU A 32 -3.19 -1.64 4.39
N THR A 33 -3.10 -2.56 3.44
CA THR A 33 -3.25 -4.01 3.68
C THR A 33 -1.98 -4.72 3.29
N ILE A 34 -1.43 -5.57 4.16
CA ILE A 34 -0.26 -6.43 3.92
C ILE A 34 -0.57 -7.85 4.43
N GLY A 35 -1.10 -8.70 3.55
CA GLY A 35 -1.65 -10.00 3.97
C GLY A 35 -2.79 -9.80 4.97
N ALA A 36 -2.68 -10.40 6.16
CA ALA A 36 -3.65 -10.24 7.25
C ALA A 36 -3.45 -8.95 8.09
N TYR A 37 -2.40 -8.18 7.82
CA TYR A 37 -2.19 -6.90 8.49
C TYR A 37 -2.98 -5.81 7.78
N HIS A 38 -3.78 -5.05 8.52
CA HIS A 38 -4.51 -3.90 8.02
C HIS A 38 -4.24 -2.70 8.91
N GLN A 39 -4.05 -1.53 8.31
CA GLN A 39 -3.85 -0.28 9.01
C GLN A 39 -4.60 0.84 8.29
N GLU A 40 -5.38 1.61 9.06
CA GLU A 40 -5.97 2.85 8.59
C GLU A 40 -4.89 3.91 8.37
N LEU A 41 -5.05 4.68 7.30
CA LEU A 41 -4.17 5.78 6.94
C LEU A 41 -4.95 7.08 6.93
N SER A 42 -4.30 8.13 7.42
CA SER A 42 -4.72 9.49 7.13
C SER A 42 -4.57 9.76 5.63
N ASP A 43 -5.35 10.70 5.09
CA ASP A 43 -5.23 11.08 3.67
C ASP A 43 -3.82 11.58 3.31
N SER A 44 -3.17 12.32 4.22
CA SER A 44 -1.80 12.79 4.03
C SER A 44 -0.77 11.65 4.01
N ASP A 45 -0.87 10.68 4.92
CA ASP A 45 -0.01 9.50 4.91
C ASP A 45 -0.25 8.65 3.67
N ALA A 46 -1.50 8.46 3.27
CA ALA A 46 -1.84 7.69 2.07
C ALA A 46 -1.26 8.33 0.81
N LYS A 47 -1.48 9.64 0.59
CA LYS A 47 -0.93 10.37 -0.55
C LYS A 47 0.60 10.33 -0.59
N ARG A 48 1.23 10.51 0.58
CA ARG A 48 2.70 10.41 0.70
C ARG A 48 3.19 9.01 0.31
N LEU A 49 2.60 7.96 0.88
CA LEU A 49 2.97 6.57 0.59
C LEU A 49 2.73 6.20 -0.88
N LEU A 50 1.59 6.59 -1.46
CA LEU A 50 1.28 6.41 -2.88
C LEU A 50 2.37 7.05 -3.75
N SER A 51 2.79 8.28 -3.42
CA SER A 51 3.82 9.00 -4.17
C SER A 51 5.23 8.44 -3.99
N GLU A 52 5.57 7.93 -2.80
CA GLU A 52 6.88 7.33 -2.53
C GLU A 52 6.98 5.93 -3.19
N LEU A 53 5.93 5.12 -3.06
CA LEU A 53 5.93 3.72 -3.49
C LEU A 53 5.70 3.53 -4.98
N GLN A 54 5.07 4.47 -5.70
CA GLN A 54 4.92 4.37 -7.17
C GLN A 54 6.26 4.29 -7.91
N THR A 55 7.36 4.71 -7.27
CA THR A 55 8.71 4.62 -7.84
C THR A 55 9.33 3.23 -7.68
N ASP A 56 8.72 2.36 -6.87
CA ASP A 56 9.14 0.98 -6.68
C ASP A 56 8.77 0.16 -7.92
N LYS A 57 9.75 -0.56 -8.48
CA LYS A 57 9.58 -1.36 -9.71
C LYS A 57 8.55 -2.49 -9.57
N GLN A 58 8.22 -2.88 -8.34
CA GLN A 58 7.26 -3.93 -8.03
C GLN A 58 5.88 -3.38 -7.65
N SER A 59 5.70 -2.06 -7.78
CA SER A 59 4.44 -1.38 -7.55
C SER A 59 3.65 -1.19 -8.85
N ILE A 60 2.33 -1.21 -8.71
CA ILE A 60 1.38 -0.90 -9.79
C ILE A 60 0.41 0.14 -9.22
N LEU A 61 0.48 1.35 -9.77
CA LEU A 61 -0.48 2.41 -9.48
C LEU A 61 -1.70 2.25 -10.39
N THR A 62 -2.88 2.35 -9.79
CA THR A 62 -4.18 2.21 -10.43
C THR A 62 -5.13 3.26 -9.85
N THR A 63 -6.36 3.28 -10.35
CA THR A 63 -7.43 4.08 -9.77
C THR A 63 -8.60 3.16 -9.44
N LYS A 64 -9.13 3.26 -8.23
CA LYS A 64 -10.30 2.52 -7.76
C LYS A 64 -11.25 3.48 -7.06
N ASN A 65 -12.52 3.45 -7.45
CA ASN A 65 -13.56 4.35 -6.94
C ASN A 65 -13.17 5.84 -7.04
N ASN A 66 -12.53 6.24 -8.15
CA ASN A 66 -11.99 7.60 -8.36
C ASN A 66 -10.85 8.03 -7.43
N HIS A 67 -10.29 7.11 -6.63
CA HIS A 67 -9.14 7.34 -5.77
C HIS A 67 -7.90 6.58 -6.26
N PRO A 68 -6.70 7.16 -6.17
CA PRO A 68 -5.47 6.44 -6.44
C PRO A 68 -5.33 5.21 -5.53
N ALA A 69 -4.96 4.09 -6.12
CA ALA A 69 -4.76 2.83 -5.42
C ALA A 69 -3.45 2.21 -5.87
N LEU A 70 -2.73 1.59 -4.94
CA LEU A 70 -1.44 0.97 -5.25
C LEU A 70 -1.44 -0.48 -4.82
N LEU A 71 -0.88 -1.35 -5.65
CA LEU A 71 -0.57 -2.73 -5.33
C LEU A 71 0.94 -2.93 -5.42
N ILE A 72 1.55 -3.55 -4.43
CA ILE A 72 2.96 -3.93 -4.41
C ILE A 72 3.04 -5.43 -4.29
N THR A 73 3.67 -6.09 -5.25
CA THR A 73 3.83 -7.54 -5.24
C THR A 73 5.27 -7.89 -4.89
N ASN A 74 5.50 -8.61 -3.79
CA ASN A 74 6.81 -9.17 -3.50
C ASN A 74 7.04 -10.43 -4.38
N LYS A 75 7.32 -10.22 -5.68
CA LYS A 75 7.75 -11.30 -6.56
C LYS A 75 9.20 -11.62 -6.19
N LYS A 76 9.41 -12.80 -5.59
CA LYS A 76 10.76 -13.38 -5.51
C LYS A 76 11.31 -13.45 -6.94
N HIS A 77 12.45 -12.81 -7.17
CA HIS A 77 13.33 -13.16 -8.27
C HIS A 77 13.89 -14.57 -8.05
#